data_AF-A0A3D2R9S7-F1
#
_entry.id   AF-A0A3D2R9S7-F1
#
_cell.length_a   1.000
_cell.length_b   1.000
_cell.length_c   1.000
_cell.angle_alpha   90.00
_cell.angle_beta   90.00
_cell.angle_gamma   90.00
#
_symmetry.space_group_name_H-M   'P 1'
#
loop_
_entity.id
_entity.type
_entity.pdbx_description
1 polymer ?
#
loop_
_entity_poly.entity_id
_entity_poly.type
_entity_poly.pdbx_seq_one_letter_code
_entity_poly.pdbx_strand_id
1 'polypeptide(L)'
;EFPTADVLSLAGIDSPVAIGLTSSLNGRALSVNVSIASEEALSDHKLVVYLTEDGLLRDQTNYYDNDQSSPYFGLGNPMVDFEQKHVLRAALTDAIGDPIPALNALADYNTQISYTIPEDFAIDQLQLVVMVVDQNNLAVNTQHAAIEETIIYQ
;
A
#
# COMPACT_ATOMS: atom_id res chain seq x y z
N GLU A 1 11.73 -20.87 -2.07
CA GLU A 1 12.01 -19.56 -1.44
C GLU A 1 12.09 -18.49 -2.52
N PHE A 2 11.55 -17.31 -2.26
CA PHE A 2 11.75 -16.16 -3.14
C PHE A 2 13.20 -15.69 -3.01
N PRO A 3 13.87 -15.29 -4.10
CA PRO A 3 15.25 -14.80 -4.03
C PRO A 3 15.31 -13.51 -3.21
N THR A 4 15.82 -13.61 -1.98
CA THR A 4 15.90 -12.49 -1.03
C THR A 4 16.99 -11.48 -1.39
N ALA A 5 17.95 -11.87 -2.24
CA ALA A 5 19.07 -11.04 -2.67
C ALA A 5 18.62 -9.73 -3.35
N ASP A 6 17.58 -9.80 -4.18
CA ASP A 6 17.08 -8.62 -4.89
C ASP A 6 16.46 -7.61 -3.92
N VAL A 7 15.67 -8.08 -2.94
CA VAL A 7 15.05 -7.22 -1.92
C VAL A 7 16.10 -6.65 -0.96
N LEU A 8 17.09 -7.45 -0.58
CA LEU A 8 18.21 -7.00 0.27
C LEU A 8 19.07 -5.94 -0.40
N SER A 9 19.18 -5.95 -1.73
CA SER A 9 19.93 -4.93 -2.48
C SER A 9 19.31 -3.54 -2.40
N LEU A 10 18.02 -3.45 -2.10
CA LEU A 10 17.29 -2.19 -1.91
C LEU A 10 17.36 -1.67 -0.47
N ALA A 11 17.72 -2.53 0.50
CA ALA A 11 17.79 -2.14 1.89
C ALA A 11 18.98 -1.20 2.14
N GLY A 12 18.71 -0.03 2.72
CA GLY A 12 19.73 0.98 3.02
C GLY A 12 20.09 1.91 1.85
N ILE A 13 19.34 1.85 0.74
CA ILE A 13 19.36 2.92 -0.26
C ILE A 13 18.53 4.09 0.28
N ASP A 14 19.13 5.27 0.38
CA ASP A 14 18.42 6.48 0.78
C ASP A 14 17.38 6.86 -0.29
N SER A 15 16.16 7.16 0.15
CA SER A 15 15.14 7.76 -0.71
C SER A 15 15.09 9.25 -0.42
N PRO A 16 15.14 10.13 -1.45
CA PRO A 16 15.04 11.56 -1.23
C PRO A 16 13.63 11.98 -0.81
N VAL A 17 12.63 11.09 -0.93
CA VAL A 17 11.23 11.34 -0.62
C VAL A 17 10.85 10.70 0.71
N ALA A 18 10.20 11.46 1.57
CA ALA A 18 9.61 10.97 2.82
C ALA A 18 8.08 11.09 2.77
N ILE A 19 7.38 10.12 3.35
CA ILE A 19 5.91 10.04 3.35
C ILE A 19 5.41 10.00 4.79
N GLY A 20 4.63 11.02 5.16
CA GLY A 20 3.79 11.06 6.36
C GLY A 20 2.38 10.58 6.07
N LEU A 21 1.80 9.89 7.03
CA LEU A 21 0.45 9.36 6.92
C LEU A 21 -0.26 9.46 8.26
N THR A 22 -1.43 10.06 8.26
CA THR A 22 -2.37 9.95 9.39
C THR A 22 -3.76 9.66 8.85
N SER A 23 -4.55 8.92 9.62
CA SER A 23 -5.95 8.72 9.28
C SER A 23 -6.83 8.86 10.51
N SER A 24 -8.11 9.14 10.27
CA SER A 24 -9.13 9.20 11.31
C SER A 24 -10.43 8.63 10.78
N LEU A 25 -11.21 8.01 11.66
CA LEU A 25 -12.46 7.37 11.30
C LEU A 25 -13.62 7.92 12.13
N ASN A 26 -14.70 8.32 11.46
CA ASN A 26 -15.97 8.65 12.11
C ASN A 26 -17.08 7.74 11.57
N GLY A 27 -17.43 6.71 12.33
CA GLY A 27 -18.28 5.62 11.84
C GLY A 27 -17.58 4.87 10.71
N ARG A 28 -18.02 5.07 9.46
CA ARG A 28 -17.38 4.52 8.25
C ARG A 28 -16.79 5.61 7.35
N ALA A 29 -16.84 6.87 7.76
CA ALA A 29 -16.22 7.98 7.05
C ALA A 29 -14.73 8.06 7.43
N LEU A 30 -13.87 7.60 6.52
CA LEU A 30 -12.42 7.63 6.63
C LEU A 30 -11.89 8.94 6.06
N SER A 31 -11.03 9.62 6.82
CA SER A 31 -10.23 10.75 6.36
C SER A 31 -8.76 10.39 6.46
N VAL A 32 -8.04 10.50 5.35
CA VAL A 32 -6.61 10.18 5.23
C VAL A 32 -5.87 11.46 4.89
N ASN A 33 -4.91 11.86 5.72
CA ASN A 33 -3.99 12.96 5.41
C ASN A 33 -2.63 12.36 5.04
N VAL A 34 -2.15 12.72 3.86
CA VAL A 34 -0.83 12.34 3.37
C VAL A 34 0.03 13.58 3.29
N SER A 35 1.25 13.48 3.81
CA SER A 35 2.27 14.51 3.73
C SER A 35 3.46 13.95 2.97
N ILE A 36 4.04 14.73 2.08
CA ILE A 36 5.19 14.35 1.27
C ILE A 36 6.22 15.46 1.43
N ALA A 37 7.43 15.09 1.80
CA ALA A 37 8.60 15.95 1.76
C ALA A 37 9.67 15.32 0.89
N SER A 38 10.51 16.14 0.27
CA SER A 38 11.58 15.66 -0.59
C SER A 38 12.81 16.55 -0.51
N GLU A 39 14.00 15.95 -0.43
CA GLU A 39 15.28 16.67 -0.54
C GLU A 39 15.52 17.19 -1.96
N GLU A 40 14.86 16.61 -2.94
CA GLU A 40 14.93 16.98 -4.35
C GLU A 40 13.62 17.59 -4.85
N ALA A 41 13.67 18.34 -5.94
CA ALA A 41 12.47 18.85 -6.60
C ALA A 41 11.63 17.69 -7.15
N LEU A 42 10.31 17.73 -6.94
CA LEU A 42 9.39 16.75 -7.49
C LEU A 42 8.74 17.31 -8.76
N SER A 43 8.94 16.64 -9.88
CA SER A 43 8.27 16.91 -11.16
C SER A 43 7.72 15.61 -11.75
N ASP A 44 6.49 15.63 -12.25
CA ASP A 44 5.83 14.46 -12.86
C ASP A 44 5.75 13.22 -11.96
N HIS A 45 5.71 13.44 -10.64
CA HIS A 45 5.46 12.40 -9.65
C HIS A 45 3.96 12.27 -9.37
N LYS A 46 3.56 11.08 -8.92
CA LYS A 46 2.17 10.79 -8.57
C LYS A 46 2.07 10.17 -7.19
N LEU A 47 0.98 10.49 -6.51
CA LEU A 47 0.61 9.90 -5.23
C LEU A 47 -0.41 8.78 -5.49
N VAL A 48 -0.09 7.58 -5.02
CA VAL A 48 -1.00 6.44 -5.00
C VAL A 48 -1.39 6.16 -3.55
N VAL A 49 -2.69 6.06 -3.29
CA VAL A 49 -3.19 5.63 -1.97
C VAL A 49 -4.15 4.48 -2.15
N TYR A 50 -3.84 3.34 -1.54
CA TYR A 50 -4.62 2.13 -1.56
C TYR A 50 -5.13 1.77 -0.17
N LEU A 51 -6.32 1.17 -0.15
CA LEU A 51 -6.91 0.54 1.01
C LEU A 51 -6.86 -0.98 0.79
N THR A 52 -6.18 -1.69 1.68
CA THR A 52 -6.04 -3.15 1.65
C THR A 52 -6.73 -3.80 2.84
N GLU A 53 -7.06 -5.09 2.73
CA GLU A 53 -7.66 -5.87 3.80
C GLU A 53 -6.99 -7.23 3.97
N ASP A 54 -6.76 -7.60 5.21
CA ASP A 54 -6.24 -8.90 5.61
C ASP A 54 -7.36 -9.85 6.05
N GLY A 55 -7.08 -11.16 6.06
CA GLY A 55 -7.94 -12.14 6.73
C GLY A 55 -9.16 -12.60 5.92
N LEU A 56 -9.22 -12.31 4.62
CA LEU A 56 -10.33 -12.74 3.78
C LEU A 56 -10.20 -14.22 3.42
N LEU A 57 -11.18 -15.03 3.82
CA LEU A 57 -11.22 -16.46 3.53
C LEU A 57 -11.92 -16.72 2.19
N ARG A 58 -11.21 -17.36 1.25
CA ARG A 58 -11.74 -17.78 -0.05
C ARG A 58 -11.08 -19.05 -0.54
N ASP A 59 -11.82 -19.86 -1.29
CA ASP A 59 -11.25 -21.00 -1.99
C ASP A 59 -10.27 -20.53 -3.07
N GLN A 60 -9.06 -21.08 -3.07
CA GLN A 60 -7.99 -20.71 -4.01
C GLN A 60 -7.50 -21.93 -4.80
N THR A 61 -7.51 -21.84 -6.13
CA THR A 61 -6.95 -22.88 -6.99
C THR A 61 -5.47 -23.09 -6.69
N ASN A 62 -5.08 -24.35 -6.54
CA ASN A 62 -3.72 -24.75 -6.22
C ASN A 62 -3.13 -25.61 -7.34
N TYR A 63 -2.33 -24.98 -8.20
CA TYR A 63 -1.63 -25.67 -9.29
C TYR A 63 -0.42 -26.50 -8.79
N TYR A 64 -0.05 -26.37 -7.52
CA TYR A 64 1.13 -26.99 -6.93
C TYR A 64 0.80 -28.11 -5.93
N ASP A 65 -0.46 -28.57 -5.88
CA ASP A 65 -0.90 -29.61 -4.94
C ASP A 65 -0.09 -30.92 -5.08
N ASN A 66 0.41 -31.20 -6.29
CA ASN A 66 1.22 -32.38 -6.60
C ASN A 66 2.75 -32.12 -6.65
N ASP A 67 3.20 -30.90 -6.35
CA ASP A 67 4.62 -30.53 -6.35
C ASP A 67 5.20 -30.54 -4.92
N GLN A 68 5.98 -31.58 -4.60
CA GLN A 68 6.60 -31.75 -3.27
C GLN A 68 7.55 -30.62 -2.85
N SER A 69 8.02 -29.80 -3.78
CA SER A 69 8.88 -28.65 -3.47
C SER A 69 8.09 -27.40 -3.08
N SER A 70 6.77 -27.41 -3.30
CA SER A 70 5.90 -26.28 -3.02
C SER A 70 5.47 -26.25 -1.55
N PRO A 71 5.38 -25.05 -0.92
CA PRO A 71 4.75 -24.90 0.38
C PRO A 71 3.25 -25.25 0.36
N TYR A 72 2.64 -25.38 -0.83
CA TYR A 72 1.23 -25.70 -1.02
C TYR A 72 0.99 -27.18 -1.41
N PHE A 73 2.02 -28.03 -1.33
CA PHE A 73 1.89 -29.46 -1.61
C PHE A 73 0.87 -30.13 -0.67
N GLY A 74 -0.08 -30.88 -1.24
CA GLY A 74 -1.07 -31.66 -0.49
C GLY A 74 -2.10 -30.85 0.28
N LEU A 75 -2.22 -29.54 0.02
CA LEU A 75 -3.24 -28.67 0.63
C LEU A 75 -4.60 -28.72 -0.09
N GLY A 76 -4.70 -29.50 -1.17
CA GLY A 76 -5.90 -29.67 -1.97
C GLY A 76 -5.99 -28.68 -3.13
N ASN A 77 -6.87 -28.98 -4.08
CA ASN A 77 -7.20 -28.11 -5.21
C ASN A 77 -8.73 -28.09 -5.46
N PRO A 78 -9.44 -27.01 -5.07
CA PRO A 78 -8.90 -25.80 -4.45
C PRO A 78 -8.45 -26.01 -2.99
N MET A 79 -7.57 -25.12 -2.51
CA MET A 79 -7.34 -24.91 -1.09
C MET A 79 -8.57 -24.18 -0.54
N VAL A 80 -9.31 -24.84 0.37
CA VAL A 80 -10.55 -24.31 0.97
C VAL A 80 -10.21 -23.26 2.02
N ASP A 81 -11.01 -22.18 2.08
CA ASP A 81 -10.87 -21.10 3.08
C ASP A 81 -9.42 -20.57 3.20
N PHE A 82 -8.74 -20.40 2.08
CA PHE A 82 -7.39 -19.83 2.07
C PHE A 82 -7.44 -18.38 2.54
N GLU A 83 -6.63 -18.05 3.55
CA GLU A 83 -6.55 -16.71 4.11
C GLU A 83 -5.75 -15.78 3.20
N GLN A 84 -6.43 -14.82 2.59
CA GLN A 84 -5.80 -13.80 1.76
C GLN A 84 -5.39 -12.60 2.61
N LYS A 85 -4.16 -12.14 2.39
CA LYS A 85 -3.57 -10.96 3.01
C LYS A 85 -3.35 -9.85 1.99
N HIS A 86 -3.40 -8.61 2.45
CA HIS A 86 -3.18 -7.36 1.74
C HIS A 86 -4.01 -7.25 0.45
N VAL A 87 -5.26 -7.71 0.49
CA VAL A 87 -6.16 -7.67 -0.66
C VAL A 87 -6.53 -6.22 -0.94
N LEU A 88 -6.22 -5.71 -2.13
CA LEU A 88 -6.64 -4.37 -2.56
C LEU A 88 -8.16 -4.28 -2.60
N ARG A 89 -8.74 -3.45 -1.73
CA ARG A 89 -10.19 -3.21 -1.67
C ARG A 89 -10.61 -1.92 -2.36
N ALA A 90 -9.77 -0.88 -2.34
CA ALA A 90 -10.04 0.37 -3.01
C ALA A 90 -8.76 1.14 -3.38
N ALA A 91 -8.83 1.90 -4.48
CA ALA A 91 -7.92 3.00 -4.75
C ALA A 91 -8.57 4.31 -4.30
N LEU A 92 -7.88 5.05 -3.43
CA LEU A 92 -8.31 6.31 -2.84
C LEU A 92 -7.90 7.52 -3.69
N THR A 93 -6.89 7.32 -4.56
CA THR A 93 -6.51 8.16 -5.70
C THR A 93 -6.91 7.45 -7.01
N ASP A 94 -6.53 7.99 -8.18
CA ASP A 94 -6.50 7.18 -9.40
C ASP A 94 -5.69 5.89 -9.19
N ALA A 95 -6.05 4.82 -9.90
CA ALA A 95 -5.42 3.51 -9.79
C ALA A 95 -3.93 3.51 -10.17
N ILE A 96 -3.45 4.51 -10.92
CA ILE A 96 -2.01 4.72 -11.17
C ILE A 96 -1.49 6.01 -10.54
N GLY A 97 -2.28 6.60 -9.64
CA GLY A 97 -1.94 7.75 -8.83
C GLY A 97 -2.41 9.08 -9.38
N ASP A 98 -2.68 10.00 -8.45
CA ASP A 98 -3.01 11.39 -8.75
C ASP A 98 -1.72 12.22 -8.89
N PRO A 99 -1.67 13.20 -9.81
CA PRO A 99 -0.48 14.03 -9.99
C PRO A 99 -0.18 14.85 -8.73
N ILE A 100 1.08 14.78 -8.28
CA ILE A 100 1.62 15.70 -7.29
C ILE A 100 2.01 16.98 -8.05
N PRO A 101 1.56 18.17 -7.63
CA PRO A 101 1.99 19.43 -8.25
C PRO A 101 3.51 19.55 -8.22
N ALA A 102 4.11 20.24 -9.19
CA ALA A 102 5.55 20.44 -9.17
C ALA A 102 5.99 21.19 -7.90
N LEU A 103 6.95 20.63 -7.18
CA LEU A 103 7.49 21.17 -5.93
C LEU A 103 8.98 21.47 -6.08
N ASN A 104 9.42 22.55 -5.44
CA ASN A 104 10.85 22.75 -5.23
C ASN A 104 11.37 21.77 -4.16
N ALA A 105 12.68 21.55 -4.14
CA ALA A 105 13.33 20.83 -3.03
C ALA A 105 12.94 21.44 -1.67
N LEU A 106 12.74 20.57 -0.68
CA LEU A 106 12.36 20.89 0.71
C LEU A 106 11.00 21.59 0.85
N ALA A 107 10.15 21.55 -0.19
CA ALA A 107 8.78 22.01 -0.11
C ALA A 107 7.83 20.83 0.16
N ASP A 108 7.00 20.97 1.18
CA ASP A 108 6.04 19.93 1.56
C ASP A 108 4.77 19.99 0.70
N TYR A 109 4.27 18.81 0.35
CA TYR A 109 2.93 18.63 -0.20
C TYR A 109 2.04 17.91 0.78
N ASN A 110 0.86 18.46 1.04
CA ASN A 110 -0.11 17.89 1.95
C ASN A 110 -1.45 17.76 1.22
N THR A 111 -2.09 16.60 1.35
CA THR A 111 -3.41 16.36 0.80
C THR A 111 -4.27 15.56 1.76
N GLN A 112 -5.58 15.79 1.69
CA GLN A 112 -6.57 15.07 2.45
C GLN A 112 -7.51 14.34 1.49
N ILE A 113 -7.68 13.04 1.70
CA ILE A 113 -8.56 12.18 0.93
C ILE A 113 -9.67 11.69 1.85
N SER A 114 -10.91 11.72 1.37
CA SER A 114 -12.07 11.22 2.11
C SER A 114 -12.67 10.02 1.40
N TYR A 115 -13.03 8.99 2.17
CA TYR A 115 -13.61 7.76 1.65
C TYR A 115 -14.65 7.20 2.62
N THR A 116 -15.73 6.62 2.09
CA THR A 116 -16.72 5.91 2.91
C THR A 116 -16.48 4.42 2.78
N ILE A 117 -16.07 3.78 3.87
CA ILE A 117 -15.77 2.35 3.91
C ILE A 117 -17.08 1.56 3.72
N PRO A 118 -17.19 0.71 2.68
CA PRO A 118 -18.36 -0.14 2.45
C PRO A 118 -18.62 -1.12 3.60
N GLU A 119 -19.87 -1.51 3.82
CA GLU A 119 -20.29 -2.32 4.99
C GLU A 119 -19.58 -3.67 5.14
N ASP A 120 -19.19 -4.27 4.02
CA ASP A 120 -18.58 -5.60 3.89
C ASP A 120 -17.06 -5.62 4.15
N PHE A 121 -16.47 -4.49 4.54
CA PHE A 121 -15.04 -4.38 4.86
C PHE A 121 -14.88 -4.48 6.38
N ALA A 122 -13.97 -5.34 6.83
CA ALA A 122 -13.62 -5.45 8.25
C ALA A 122 -12.63 -4.34 8.62
N ILE A 123 -13.13 -3.27 9.27
CA ILE A 123 -12.35 -2.06 9.56
C ILE A 123 -11.06 -2.35 10.32
N ASP A 124 -11.09 -3.28 11.27
CA ASP A 124 -9.95 -3.72 12.07
C ASP A 124 -8.90 -4.51 11.29
N GLN A 125 -9.23 -4.94 10.07
CA GLN A 125 -8.34 -5.63 9.14
C GLN A 125 -7.89 -4.73 7.98
N LEU A 126 -8.32 -3.46 7.95
CA LEU A 126 -7.94 -2.52 6.91
C LEU A 126 -6.58 -1.88 7.17
N GLN A 127 -5.83 -1.69 6.09
CA GLN A 127 -4.54 -1.00 6.09
C GLN A 127 -4.48 -0.03 4.91
N LEU A 128 -3.69 1.02 5.08
CA LEU A 128 -3.37 1.99 4.03
C LEU A 128 -1.99 1.66 3.47
N VAL A 129 -1.89 1.66 2.15
CA VAL A 129 -0.61 1.60 1.42
C VAL A 129 -0.49 2.86 0.59
N VAL A 130 0.51 3.67 0.87
CA VAL A 130 0.77 4.97 0.25
C VAL A 130 2.07 4.90 -0.51
N MET A 131 2.09 5.39 -1.74
CA MET A 131 3.27 5.35 -2.58
C MET A 131 3.44 6.67 -3.32
N VAL A 132 4.68 7.12 -3.43
CA VAL A 132 5.08 8.12 -4.41
C VAL A 132 5.73 7.39 -5.57
N VAL A 133 5.22 7.60 -6.78
CA VAL A 133 5.74 7.00 -8.00
C VAL A 133 6.25 8.08 -8.96
N ASP A 134 7.24 7.73 -9.78
CA ASP A 134 7.75 8.60 -10.84
C ASP A 134 6.84 8.60 -12.09
N GLN A 135 7.27 9.32 -13.13
CA GLN A 135 6.57 9.41 -14.41
C GLN A 135 6.38 8.05 -15.12
N ASN A 136 7.19 7.04 -14.78
CA ASN A 136 7.15 5.69 -15.35
C ASN A 136 6.34 4.72 -14.47
N ASN A 137 5.73 5.19 -13.37
CA ASN A 137 5.08 4.39 -12.33
C ASN A 137 6.04 3.50 -11.53
N LEU A 138 7.32 3.86 -11.46
CA LEU A 138 8.25 3.20 -10.55
C LEU A 138 8.10 3.82 -9.16
N ALA A 139 7.98 2.99 -8.14
CA ALA A 139 7.89 3.43 -6.76
C ALA A 139 9.21 4.08 -6.33
N VAL A 140 9.13 5.32 -5.86
CA VAL A 140 10.25 6.10 -5.30
C VAL A 140 10.33 5.88 -3.79
N ASN A 141 9.19 5.92 -3.11
CA ASN A 141 9.04 5.51 -1.73
C ASN A 141 7.62 5.01 -1.45
N THR A 142 7.48 4.20 -0.41
CA THR A 142 6.21 3.62 0.02
C THR A 142 6.10 3.66 1.54
N GLN A 143 4.89 3.88 2.05
CA GLN A 143 4.57 3.72 3.47
C GLN A 143 3.31 2.89 3.65
N HIS A 144 3.23 2.19 4.77
CA HIS A 144 2.03 1.46 5.18
C HIS A 144 1.65 1.84 6.61
N ALA A 145 0.36 1.80 6.91
CA ALA A 145 -0.14 2.00 8.28
C ALA A 145 -1.51 1.35 8.45
N ALA A 146 -1.83 0.94 9.68
CA ALA A 146 -3.20 0.61 10.05
C ALA A 146 -4.10 1.87 10.01
N ILE A 147 -5.42 1.67 9.97
CA ILE A 147 -6.36 2.79 10.14
C ILE A 147 -6.17 3.39 11.55
N GLU A 148 -6.16 4.73 11.60
CA GLU A 148 -5.87 5.56 12.79
C GLU A 148 -4.44 5.48 13.34
N GLU A 149 -3.53 4.76 12.67
CA GLU A 149 -2.10 4.84 12.94
C GLU A 149 -1.51 6.14 12.36
N THR A 150 -0.53 6.71 13.08
CA THR A 150 0.18 7.93 12.69
C THR A 150 1.61 7.58 12.35
N ILE A 151 1.99 7.84 11.10
CA ILE A 151 3.36 7.83 10.62
C ILE A 151 3.80 9.27 10.40
N ILE A 152 4.82 9.68 11.14
CA ILE A 152 5.45 10.99 10.98
C ILE A 152 6.68 10.81 10.08
N TYR A 153 6.81 11.62 9.04
CA TYR A 153 8.06 11.69 8.29
C TYR A 153 9.07 12.53 9.06
N GLN A 154 10.32 12.05 9.12
CA GLN A 154 11.47 12.80 9.62
C GLN A 154 12.30 13.30 8.46
#